data_AF-A0A537D1B9-F1
#
_entry.id   AF-A0A537D1B9-F1
#
_cell.length_a   1.000
_cell.length_b   1.000
_cell.length_c   1.000
_cell.angle_alpha   90.00
_cell.angle_beta   90.00
_cell.angle_gamma   90.00
#
_symmetry.space_group_name_H-M   'P 1'
#
loop_
_entity.id
_entity.type
_entity.pdbx_description
1 polymer ?
#
loop_
_entity_poly.entity_id
_entity_poly.type
_entity_poly.pdbx_seq_one_letter_code
_entity_poly.pdbx_strand_id
1 'polypeptide(L)'
;MARAIESGDMMMQLRGFTLIEMLIAVAIFAFLIMLAGPMYAKFMGNSQIRNAGDGMLNGVQQAQSIAVRGNTLARLVVDPTTGTGGWRILETVDGTEPAGLPNPVQVYSVTDGSPHASVVPTPAGAT
;
A
#
# COMPACT_ATOMS: atom_id res chain seq x y z
N MET A 1 71.07 30.45 14.28
CA MET A 1 69.65 30.32 14.68
C MET A 1 68.95 29.47 13.62
N ALA A 2 68.82 28.17 13.83
CA ALA A 2 68.16 27.27 12.88
C ALA A 2 67.69 26.01 13.61
N ARG A 3 66.38 25.82 13.73
CA ARG A 3 65.75 24.50 13.92
C ARG A 3 64.42 24.50 13.17
N ALA A 4 64.40 23.78 12.05
CA ALA A 4 63.21 23.52 11.25
C ALA A 4 62.31 22.56 12.02
N ILE A 5 61.03 22.88 12.07
CA ILE A 5 59.97 22.04 12.63
C ILE A 5 59.66 20.98 11.57
N GLU A 6 60.10 19.74 11.80
CA GLU A 6 59.62 18.58 11.06
C GLU A 6 58.14 18.38 11.42
N SER A 7 57.23 18.80 10.54
CA SER A 7 55.84 18.42 10.61
C SER A 7 55.73 16.96 10.18
N GLY A 8 55.74 16.06 11.17
CA GLY A 8 55.44 14.65 10.94
C GLY A 8 54.04 14.52 10.36
N ASP A 9 53.97 14.25 9.06
CA ASP A 9 52.73 13.98 8.34
C ASP A 9 52.12 12.70 8.91
N MET A 10 51.07 12.84 9.70
CA MET A 10 50.29 11.73 10.24
C MET A 10 49.47 11.12 9.11
N MET A 11 50.13 10.33 8.26
CA MET A 11 49.47 9.52 7.25
C MET A 11 48.61 8.47 7.96
N MET A 12 47.32 8.77 8.12
CA MET A 12 46.32 7.78 8.51
C MET A 12 46.30 6.69 7.44
N GLN A 13 46.92 5.55 7.74
CA GLN A 13 46.85 4.38 6.86
C GLN A 13 45.40 3.89 6.80
N LEU A 14 44.78 4.06 5.63
CA LEU A 14 43.50 3.43 5.32
C LEU A 14 43.71 1.91 5.28
N ARG A 15 43.17 1.21 6.28
CA ARG A 15 43.15 -0.25 6.32
C ARG A 15 42.04 -0.75 5.39
N GLY A 16 42.39 -1.59 4.41
CA GLY A 16 41.43 -2.26 3.53
C GLY A 16 40.81 -3.50 4.17
N PHE A 17 39.73 -4.00 3.57
CA PHE A 17 39.06 -5.24 3.96
C PHE A 17 39.80 -6.47 3.42
N THR A 18 39.80 -7.56 4.19
CA THR A 18 40.36 -8.83 3.71
C THR A 18 39.36 -9.63 2.88
N LEU A 19 39.84 -10.54 2.03
CA LEU A 19 38.98 -11.42 1.23
C LEU A 19 38.02 -12.25 2.09
N ILE A 20 38.51 -12.76 3.23
CA ILE A 20 37.67 -13.56 4.14
C ILE A 20 36.57 -12.70 4.79
N GLU A 21 36.86 -11.43 5.08
CA GLU A 21 35.89 -10.50 5.68
C GLU A 21 34.76 -10.20 4.70
N MET A 22 35.07 -10.04 3.41
CA MET A 22 34.05 -9.90 2.36
C MET A 22 33.22 -11.18 2.20
N LEU A 23 33.84 -12.37 2.26
CA LEU A 23 33.11 -13.64 2.20
C LEU A 23 32.13 -13.78 3.37
N ILE A 24 32.57 -13.43 4.59
CA ILE A 24 31.70 -13.46 5.77
C ILE A 24 30.59 -12.42 5.65
N ALA A 25 30.89 -11.20 5.21
CA ALA A 25 29.89 -10.15 5.02
C ALA A 25 28.80 -10.55 4.02
N VAL A 26 29.19 -11.12 2.87
CA VAL A 26 28.23 -11.63 1.87
C VAL A 26 27.43 -12.81 2.40
N ALA A 27 28.06 -13.72 3.15
CA ALA A 27 27.35 -14.83 3.79
C ALA A 27 26.29 -14.34 4.78
N ILE A 28 26.63 -13.40 5.66
CA ILE A 28 25.68 -12.80 6.61
C ILE A 28 24.57 -12.07 5.84
N PHE A 29 24.91 -11.29 4.81
CA PHE A 29 23.94 -10.59 3.98
C PHE A 29 22.94 -11.55 3.32
N ALA A 30 23.41 -12.69 2.81
CA ALA A 30 22.54 -13.72 2.25
C ALA A 30 21.56 -14.29 3.29
N PHE A 31 22.03 -14.57 4.51
CA PHE A 31 21.15 -15.02 5.60
C PHE A 31 20.11 -13.97 5.97
N LEU A 32 20.49 -12.68 6.02
CA LEU A 32 19.57 -11.60 6.32
C LEU A 32 18.46 -11.49 5.26
N ILE A 33 18.78 -11.59 3.97
CA ILE A 33 17.78 -11.59 2.89
C ILE A 33 16.81 -12.76 3.04
N MET A 34 17.33 -13.96 3.35
CA MET A 34 16.50 -15.16 3.48
C MET A 34 15.46 -15.02 4.60
N LEU A 35 15.81 -14.33 5.69
CA LEU A 35 14.88 -14.03 6.78
C LEU A 35 13.95 -12.84 6.46
N ALA A 36 14.46 -11.81 5.76
CA ALA A 36 13.72 -10.59 5.46
C ALA A 36 12.61 -10.80 4.41
N GLY A 37 12.84 -11.68 3.43
CA GLY A 37 11.88 -11.99 2.35
C GLY A 37 10.45 -12.28 2.83
N PRO A 38 10.21 -13.30 3.68
CA PRO A 38 8.87 -13.62 4.15
C PRO A 38 8.24 -12.53 5.03
N MET A 39 9.05 -11.78 5.81
CA MET A 39 8.55 -10.65 6.59
C MET A 39 8.04 -9.53 5.69
N TYR A 40 8.79 -9.20 4.63
CA TYR A 40 8.38 -8.19 3.66
C TYR A 40 7.09 -8.58 2.93
N ALA A 41 6.96 -9.85 2.52
CA ALA A 41 5.75 -10.35 1.88
C ALA A 41 4.50 -10.22 2.78
N LYS A 42 4.63 -10.56 4.07
CA LYS A 42 3.54 -10.39 5.05
C LYS A 42 3.19 -8.92 5.27
N PHE A 43 4.19 -8.06 5.44
CA PHE A 43 3.99 -6.63 5.61
C PHE A 43 3.25 -6.02 4.41
N MET A 44 3.64 -6.39 3.19
CA MET A 44 3.00 -5.92 1.96
C MET A 44 1.55 -6.39 1.88
N GLY A 45 1.26 -7.64 2.24
CA GLY A 45 -0.12 -8.16 2.28
C GLY A 45 -0.98 -7.40 3.28
N ASN A 46 -0.48 -7.17 4.50
CA ASN A 46 -1.21 -6.44 5.54
C ASN A 46 -1.44 -4.97 5.15
N SER A 47 -0.47 -4.34 4.48
CA SER A 47 -0.58 -2.98 3.98
C SER A 47 -1.67 -2.85 2.91
N GLN A 48 -1.77 -3.82 2.00
CA GLN A 48 -2.84 -3.86 1.00
C GLN A 48 -4.23 -4.05 1.63
N ILE A 49 -4.35 -4.87 2.67
CA ILE A 49 -5.63 -5.02 3.40
C ILE A 49 -6.05 -3.68 4.03
N ARG A 50 -5.11 -2.98 4.66
CA ARG A 50 -5.36 -1.66 5.26
C ARG A 50 -5.78 -0.64 4.21
N ASN A 51 -5.04 -0.56 3.09
CA ASN A 51 -5.35 0.34 1.99
C ASN A 51 -6.74 0.06 1.39
N ALA A 52 -7.13 -1.21 1.26
CA ALA A 52 -8.47 -1.58 0.80
C ALA A 52 -9.55 -1.11 1.79
N GLY A 53 -9.31 -1.26 3.10
CA GLY A 53 -10.21 -0.76 4.16
C GLY A 53 -10.35 0.76 4.15
N ASP A 54 -9.23 1.49 4.04
CA ASP A 54 -9.22 2.95 3.94
C ASP A 54 -9.95 3.42 2.67
N GLY A 55 -9.74 2.72 1.54
CA GLY A 55 -10.47 2.94 0.30
C GLY A 55 -11.98 2.79 0.46
N MET A 56 -12.46 1.74 1.15
CA MET A 56 -13.88 1.57 1.44
C MET A 56 -14.44 2.67 2.34
N LEU A 57 -13.70 3.04 3.40
CA LEU A 57 -14.13 4.09 4.32
C LEU A 57 -14.31 5.42 3.57
N ASN A 58 -13.37 5.76 2.69
CA ASN A 58 -13.47 6.93 1.83
C ASN A 58 -14.70 6.86 0.93
N GLY A 59 -14.99 5.69 0.33
CA GLY A 59 -16.20 5.49 -0.49
C GLY A 59 -17.50 5.67 0.28
N VAL A 60 -17.58 5.17 1.52
CA VAL A 60 -18.76 5.35 2.38
C VAL A 60 -18.94 6.83 2.76
N GLN A 61 -17.88 7.50 3.20
CA GLN A 61 -17.95 8.92 3.56
C GLN A 61 -18.37 9.77 2.36
N GLN A 62 -17.90 9.43 1.17
CA GLN A 62 -18.29 10.11 -0.04
C GLN A 62 -19.75 9.85 -0.41
N ALA A 63 -20.22 8.60 -0.33
CA ALA A 63 -21.62 8.27 -0.55
C ALA A 63 -22.53 9.03 0.43
N GLN A 64 -22.15 9.13 1.70
CA GLN A 64 -22.85 9.96 2.68
C GLN A 64 -22.86 11.44 2.28
N SER A 65 -21.74 11.98 1.80
CA SER A 65 -21.68 13.38 1.35
C SER A 65 -22.60 13.65 0.15
N ILE A 66 -22.74 12.69 -0.77
CA ILE A 66 -23.63 12.79 -1.93
C ILE A 66 -25.09 12.72 -1.46
N ALA A 67 -25.41 11.78 -0.57
CA ALA A 67 -26.76 11.63 -0.04
C ALA A 67 -27.25 12.90 0.68
N VAL A 68 -26.39 13.48 1.53
CA VAL A 68 -26.71 14.69 2.29
C VAL A 68 -26.80 15.92 1.39
N ARG A 69 -25.88 16.09 0.43
CA ARG A 69 -25.88 17.26 -0.47
C ARG A 69 -26.98 17.20 -1.53
N GLY A 70 -27.26 16.01 -2.03
CA GLY A 70 -28.29 15.77 -3.05
C GLY A 70 -29.70 15.58 -2.48
N ASN A 71 -29.86 15.48 -1.16
CA ASN A 71 -31.11 15.08 -0.52
C ASN A 71 -31.71 13.83 -1.20
N THR A 72 -30.84 12.86 -1.45
CA THR A 72 -31.04 11.71 -2.34
C THR A 72 -30.44 10.47 -1.67
N LEU A 73 -30.83 9.27 -2.10
CA LEU A 73 -30.20 8.06 -1.58
C LEU A 73 -28.90 7.78 -2.35
N ALA A 74 -27.87 7.31 -1.66
CA ALA A 74 -26.61 6.90 -2.29
C ALA A 74 -26.28 5.46 -1.89
N ARG A 75 -25.88 4.65 -2.87
CA ARG A 75 -25.52 3.24 -2.70
C ARG A 75 -24.08 3.01 -3.12
N LEU A 76 -23.30 2.43 -2.21
CA LEU A 76 -21.98 1.88 -2.52
C LEU A 76 -22.16 0.46 -3.09
N VAL A 77 -21.67 0.22 -4.30
CA VAL A 77 -21.65 -1.12 -4.92
C VAL A 77 -20.21 -1.57 -5.04
N VAL A 78 -19.93 -2.74 -4.46
CA VAL A 78 -18.60 -3.36 -4.48
C VAL A 78 -18.55 -4.39 -5.59
N ASP A 79 -17.51 -4.32 -6.41
CA ASP A 79 -17.10 -5.34 -7.35
C ASP A 79 -15.99 -6.19 -6.70
N PRO A 80 -16.27 -7.45 -6.34
CA PRO A 80 -15.35 -8.29 -5.58
C PRO A 80 -14.21 -8.90 -6.42
N THR A 81 -14.09 -8.55 -7.71
CA THR A 81 -13.08 -9.12 -8.60
C THR A 81 -11.67 -8.83 -8.10
N THR A 82 -10.88 -9.85 -7.76
CA THR A 82 -9.51 -9.66 -7.28
C THR A 82 -8.64 -9.03 -8.36
N GLY A 83 -7.88 -7.97 -8.02
CA GLY A 83 -6.93 -7.32 -8.92
C GLY A 83 -7.52 -6.34 -9.93
N THR A 84 -8.83 -6.38 -10.22
CA THR A 84 -9.50 -5.45 -11.17
C THR A 84 -10.84 -4.92 -10.68
N GLY A 85 -11.33 -5.42 -9.54
CA GLY A 85 -12.55 -4.94 -8.89
C GLY A 85 -12.34 -3.63 -8.13
N GLY A 86 -13.27 -3.31 -7.24
CA GLY A 86 -13.27 -2.06 -6.50
C GLY A 86 -14.67 -1.67 -6.06
N TRP A 87 -14.95 -0.38 -6.01
CA TRP A 87 -16.28 0.09 -5.62
C TRP A 87 -16.70 1.28 -6.45
N ARG A 88 -18.00 1.42 -6.63
CA ARG A 88 -18.61 2.57 -7.31
C ARG A 88 -19.77 3.10 -6.49
N ILE A 89 -20.00 4.40 -6.58
CA ILE A 89 -21.13 5.05 -5.92
C ILE A 89 -22.22 5.31 -6.95
N LEU A 90 -23.41 4.81 -6.62
CA LEU A 90 -24.63 4.99 -7.39
C LEU A 90 -25.55 5.92 -6.62
N GLU A 91 -26.10 6.93 -7.27
CA GLU A 91 -27.23 7.67 -6.73
C GLU A 91 -28.50 6.85 -6.97
N THR A 92 -29.39 6.75 -5.99
CA THR A 92 -30.66 6.02 -6.08
C THR A 92 -31.81 6.92 -5.70
N VAL A 93 -32.96 6.72 -6.35
CA VAL A 93 -34.22 7.40 -5.98
C VAL A 93 -35.18 6.30 -5.54
N ASP A 94 -35.64 6.37 -4.28
CA ASP A 94 -36.53 5.39 -3.66
C ASP A 94 -36.09 3.92 -3.80
N GLY A 95 -34.77 3.67 -3.77
CA GLY A 95 -34.20 2.32 -3.86
C GLY A 95 -34.06 1.76 -5.28
N THR A 96 -34.52 2.51 -6.29
CA THR A 96 -34.32 2.21 -7.71
C THR A 96 -33.15 3.00 -8.30
N GLU A 97 -32.38 2.37 -9.17
CA GLU A 97 -31.35 3.06 -9.95
C GLU A 97 -32.05 3.94 -11.01
N PRO A 98 -31.89 5.27 -10.97
CA PRO A 98 -32.57 6.17 -11.89
C PRO A 98 -32.02 5.97 -13.31
N ALA A 99 -32.92 5.71 -14.27
CA ALA A 99 -32.57 5.65 -15.68
C ALA A 99 -32.24 7.07 -16.19
N GLY A 100 -30.94 7.38 -16.36
CA GLY A 100 -30.49 8.59 -17.05
C GLY A 100 -29.80 9.66 -16.21
N LEU A 101 -29.52 9.43 -14.91
CA LEU A 101 -28.54 10.25 -14.17
C LEU A 101 -27.10 9.84 -14.53
N PRO A 102 -26.06 10.67 -14.25
CA PRO A 102 -24.68 10.21 -14.33
C PRO A 102 -24.47 9.07 -13.32
N ASN A 103 -24.54 7.85 -13.82
CA ASN A 103 -24.28 6.63 -13.10
C ASN A 103 -23.01 6.02 -13.72
N PRO A 104 -21.91 5.82 -12.99
CA PRO A 104 -21.66 6.13 -11.57
C PRO A 104 -21.11 7.54 -11.32
N VAL A 105 -21.36 8.09 -10.12
CA VAL A 105 -20.84 9.41 -9.68
C VAL A 105 -19.34 9.35 -9.37
N GLN A 106 -18.87 8.20 -8.86
CA GLN A 106 -17.45 7.93 -8.65
C GLN A 106 -17.15 6.43 -8.77
N VAL A 107 -15.97 6.12 -9.30
CA VAL A 107 -15.41 4.76 -9.41
C VAL A 107 -14.05 4.73 -8.75
N TYR A 108 -13.83 3.77 -7.86
CA TYR A 108 -12.53 3.41 -7.31
C TYR A 108 -12.13 2.03 -7.83
N SER A 109 -10.87 1.90 -8.25
CA SER A 109 -10.29 0.65 -8.71
C SER A 109 -9.23 0.16 -7.74
N VAL A 110 -9.28 -1.13 -7.39
CA VAL A 110 -8.36 -1.78 -6.43
C VAL A 110 -6.91 -1.84 -6.93
N THR A 111 -6.71 -1.70 -8.25
CA THR A 111 -5.39 -1.50 -8.88
C THR A 111 -4.62 -0.28 -8.37
N ASP A 112 -5.28 0.68 -7.73
CA ASP A 112 -4.67 1.93 -7.26
C ASP A 112 -3.96 1.79 -5.89
N GLY A 113 -3.89 0.58 -5.31
CA GLY A 113 -3.12 0.38 -4.08
C GLY A 113 -3.27 -0.95 -3.35
N SER A 114 -4.16 -1.84 -3.81
CA SER A 114 -4.46 -3.10 -3.12
C SER A 114 -4.71 -4.29 -4.07
N PRO A 115 -3.91 -4.52 -5.13
CA PRO A 115 -4.22 -5.48 -6.19
C PRO A 115 -4.41 -6.93 -5.72
N HIS A 116 -3.87 -7.32 -4.57
CA HIS A 116 -4.03 -8.66 -3.99
C HIS A 116 -5.10 -8.75 -2.89
N ALA A 117 -5.79 -7.66 -2.58
CA ALA A 117 -6.92 -7.64 -1.66
C ALA A 117 -8.23 -7.52 -2.46
N SER A 118 -9.23 -8.34 -2.13
CA SER A 118 -10.59 -8.17 -2.64
C SER A 118 -11.53 -7.85 -1.48
N VAL A 119 -12.54 -7.05 -1.78
CA VAL A 119 -13.60 -6.71 -0.84
C VAL A 119 -14.85 -7.49 -1.25
N VAL A 120 -15.40 -8.25 -0.32
CA VAL A 120 -16.67 -8.96 -0.53
C VAL A 120 -17.72 -8.44 0.46
N PRO A 121 -18.95 -8.15 0.02
CA PRO A 121 -20.02 -7.68 0.90
C PRO A 121 -20.51 -8.77 1.88
N THR A 122 -20.30 -10.04 1.53
CA THR A 122 -20.59 -11.19 2.39
C THR A 122 -19.29 -11.93 2.66
N PRO A 123 -18.86 -12.09 3.93
CA PRO A 123 -17.71 -12.90 4.29
C PRO A 123 -17.89 -14.36 3.86
N ALA A 124 -16.80 -15.05 3.54
CA ALA A 124 -16.85 -16.48 3.22
C ALA A 124 -17.43 -17.27 4.42
N GLY A 125 -18.53 -17.97 4.19
CA GLY A 125 -19.18 -18.81 5.20
C GLY A 125 -20.22 -18.10 6.09
N ALA A 126 -20.56 -16.84 5.82
CA ALA A 126 -21.69 -16.19 6.47
C ALA A 126 -22.99 -16.54 5.73
N THR A 127 -23.89 -17.28 6.40
CA THR A 127 -25.30 -17.46 5.99
C THR A 127 -26.20 -16.52 6.76
#